data_AF-A0A938VDS0-F1
#
_entry.id   AF-A0A938VDS0-F1
#
_cell.length_a   1.000
_cell.length_b   1.000
_cell.length_c   1.000
_cell.angle_alpha   90.00
_cell.angle_beta   90.00
_cell.angle_gamma   90.00
#
_symmetry.space_group_name_H-M   'P 1'
#
loop_
_entity.id
_entity.type
_entity.pdbx_description
1 polymer ?
#
loop_
_entity_poly.entity_id
_entity_poly.type
_entity_poly.pdbx_seq_one_letter_code
_entity_poly.pdbx_strand_id
1 'polypeptide(L)'
;MRRDGERRRRGGRALPDPHRGIDGSGGNAGGVAWAVAEGRAEVVRGGALRGGYRRDEARSLGDIRASVIRLVADTPALLWWLYDDRRLSAAAAWAMDAVVQACDQIGVSTIVLAEILFLGERGRLNDDALVRVAEAIERPGGVFREIPFDRHFVRSMAAIARADVPELPDRIIAATARHHQVPLITRDARIRASGVTTIW
;
A
#
# COMPACT_ATOMS: atom_id res chain seq x y z
N MET A 1 15.94 -27.01 -72.03
CA MET A 1 15.46 -25.83 -72.77
C MET A 1 14.57 -25.03 -71.81
N ARG A 2 14.79 -23.71 -71.73
CA ARG A 2 14.28 -22.71 -70.75
C ARG A 2 12.73 -22.70 -70.65
N ARG A 3 12.00 -22.21 -69.62
CA ARG A 3 12.12 -20.98 -68.80
C ARG A 3 11.22 -21.04 -67.53
N ASP A 4 11.73 -20.43 -66.46
CA ASP A 4 11.14 -19.41 -65.57
C ASP A 4 9.63 -19.36 -65.28
N GLY A 5 9.31 -19.38 -63.98
CA GLY A 5 8.05 -18.92 -63.39
C GLY A 5 8.31 -18.29 -62.01
N GLU A 6 8.20 -16.97 -61.97
CA GLU A 6 8.54 -16.07 -60.86
C GLU A 6 7.57 -16.08 -59.66
N ARG A 7 8.14 -15.80 -58.47
CA ARG A 7 7.59 -15.01 -57.33
C ARG A 7 6.43 -15.61 -56.50
N ARG A 8 6.67 -15.72 -55.18
CA ARG A 8 6.26 -14.68 -54.20
C ARG A 8 6.87 -14.94 -52.80
N ARG A 9 7.28 -13.82 -52.19
CA ARG A 9 7.96 -13.65 -50.89
C ARG A 9 6.98 -13.71 -49.72
N ARG A 10 7.38 -14.32 -48.60
CA ARG A 10 7.11 -13.93 -47.18
C ARG A 10 8.26 -14.55 -46.37
N GLY A 11 9.17 -13.83 -45.72
CA GLY A 11 8.92 -12.80 -44.70
C GLY A 11 9.14 -13.41 -43.30
N GLY A 12 10.32 -14.01 -43.05
CA GLY A 12 10.69 -14.53 -41.74
C GLY A 12 11.15 -13.40 -40.82
N ARG A 13 10.40 -13.11 -39.78
CA ARG A 13 10.73 -12.13 -38.74
C ARG A 13 11.72 -12.79 -37.77
N ALA A 14 12.92 -12.24 -37.67
CA ALA A 14 13.90 -12.59 -36.65
C ALA A 14 13.38 -12.18 -35.25
N LEU A 15 13.62 -13.04 -34.25
CA LEU A 15 13.43 -12.76 -32.83
C LEU A 15 14.47 -11.74 -32.36
N PRO A 16 14.12 -10.71 -31.56
CA PRO A 16 15.11 -9.81 -30.99
C PRO A 16 15.78 -10.38 -29.72
N ASP A 17 17.07 -10.10 -29.62
CA ASP A 17 18.05 -10.46 -28.57
C ASP A 17 17.79 -9.67 -27.26
N PRO A 18 17.75 -10.31 -26.07
CA PRO A 18 17.41 -9.66 -24.80
C PRO A 18 18.53 -8.84 -24.14
N HIS A 19 19.71 -8.70 -24.75
CA HIS A 19 20.81 -7.94 -24.12
C HIS A 19 21.37 -6.84 -25.02
N ARG A 20 20.67 -5.70 -25.08
CA ARG A 20 21.26 -4.43 -25.53
C ARG A 20 20.90 -3.31 -24.55
N GLY A 21 21.92 -2.86 -23.82
CA GLY A 21 21.83 -1.77 -22.85
C GLY A 21 21.47 -0.44 -23.48
N ILE A 22 20.88 0.43 -22.66
CA ILE A 22 20.68 1.85 -22.95
C ILE A 22 21.32 2.65 -21.82
N ASP A 23 22.40 3.30 -22.17
CA ASP A 23 23.04 4.43 -21.54
C ASP A 23 22.47 5.74 -22.11
N GLY A 24 22.19 6.71 -21.24
CA GLY A 24 22.08 8.13 -21.61
C GLY A 24 20.73 8.83 -21.43
N SER A 25 20.58 9.48 -20.27
CA SER A 25 20.03 10.85 -20.06
C SER A 25 18.62 11.23 -20.53
N GLY A 26 17.82 11.68 -19.54
CA GLY A 26 16.93 12.83 -19.69
C GLY A 26 15.43 12.52 -19.75
N GLY A 27 14.70 12.97 -18.73
CA GLY A 27 13.24 13.11 -18.83
C GLY A 27 12.50 12.70 -17.57
N ASN A 28 12.28 13.67 -16.69
CA ASN A 28 11.22 13.66 -15.70
C ASN A 28 9.87 13.37 -16.39
N ALA A 29 9.42 12.12 -16.35
CA ALA A 29 8.12 11.71 -16.85
C ALA A 29 7.30 11.20 -15.67
N GLY A 30 6.39 12.05 -15.19
CA GLY A 30 5.41 11.70 -14.17
C GLY A 30 4.62 10.47 -14.59
N GLY A 31 4.79 9.39 -13.82
CA GLY A 31 3.96 8.19 -13.93
C GLY A 31 2.55 8.51 -13.44
N VAL A 32 1.59 8.44 -14.35
CA VAL A 32 0.17 8.66 -14.08
C VAL A 32 -0.35 7.45 -13.29
N ALA A 33 -0.73 7.68 -12.04
CA ALA A 33 -1.09 6.61 -11.14
C ALA A 33 -2.59 6.29 -11.22
N TRP A 34 -2.94 5.03 -10.99
CA TRP A 34 -4.32 4.56 -10.91
C TRP A 34 -4.43 3.74 -9.62
N ALA A 35 -5.52 3.91 -8.87
CA ALA A 35 -5.84 3.03 -7.76
C ALA A 35 -7.35 2.90 -7.73
N VAL A 36 -7.84 1.71 -8.04
CA VAL A 36 -9.27 1.41 -8.10
C VAL A 36 -9.71 0.97 -6.71
N ALA A 37 -10.43 1.86 -6.01
CA ALA A 37 -11.45 1.43 -5.06
C ALA A 37 -12.65 0.94 -5.87
N GLU A 38 -13.33 -0.10 -5.39
CA GLU A 38 -14.46 -0.78 -6.03
C GLU A 38 -15.31 0.14 -6.94
N GLY A 39 -15.30 -0.15 -8.24
CA GLY A 39 -16.35 0.28 -9.17
C GLY A 39 -16.16 1.55 -10.00
N ARG A 40 -15.13 2.40 -9.78
CA ARG A 40 -14.81 3.50 -10.72
C ARG A 40 -13.32 3.79 -10.78
N ALA A 41 -12.76 3.78 -12.00
CA ALA A 41 -11.38 4.14 -12.28
C ALA A 41 -11.18 5.65 -12.07
N GLU A 42 -10.34 6.04 -11.12
CA GLU A 42 -9.92 7.43 -10.99
C GLU A 42 -8.42 7.53 -10.70
N VAL A 43 -7.81 8.51 -11.37
CA VAL A 43 -6.38 8.74 -11.50
C VAL A 43 -5.80 9.29 -10.20
N VAL A 44 -4.78 8.62 -9.68
CA VAL A 44 -3.90 9.10 -8.61
C VAL A 44 -2.86 10.01 -9.26
N ARG A 45 -2.75 11.24 -8.79
CA ARG A 45 -1.66 12.13 -9.22
C ARG A 45 -0.46 11.84 -8.33
N GLY A 46 0.69 11.54 -8.94
CA GLY A 46 1.97 11.45 -8.23
C GLY A 46 2.32 12.78 -7.58
N GLY A 47 1.98 12.92 -6.30
CA GLY A 47 2.48 13.98 -5.45
C GLY A 47 3.90 13.66 -4.98
N ALA A 48 4.67 14.70 -4.68
CA ALA A 48 5.89 14.53 -3.89
C ALA A 48 5.53 13.78 -2.60
N LEU A 49 6.33 12.77 -2.24
CA LEU A 49 6.20 12.07 -0.95
C LEU A 49 6.01 13.10 0.15
N ARG A 50 5.13 12.81 1.12
CA ARG A 50 4.97 13.68 2.29
C ARG A 50 6.36 13.90 2.91
N GLY A 51 6.88 15.11 2.68
CA GLY A 51 8.31 15.41 2.76
C GLY A 51 8.87 15.04 4.12
N GLY A 52 10.07 14.46 4.10
CA GLY A 52 10.90 14.06 5.24
C GLY A 52 10.27 14.30 6.61
N TYR A 53 9.81 13.22 7.24
CA TYR A 53 9.41 13.17 8.64
C TYR A 53 10.50 13.80 9.50
N ARG A 54 10.42 15.13 9.72
CA ARG A 54 11.41 15.89 10.48
C ARG A 54 11.29 15.46 11.93
N ARG A 55 12.16 14.52 12.26
CA ARG A 55 12.29 13.83 13.54
C ARG A 55 13.35 14.47 14.43
N ASP A 56 14.00 15.53 13.95
CA ASP A 56 15.29 15.97 14.49
C ASP A 56 15.18 16.72 15.84
N GLU A 57 14.01 17.21 16.24
CA GLU A 57 13.87 18.03 17.47
C GLU A 57 13.19 17.32 18.66
N ALA A 58 12.49 16.19 18.45
CA ALA A 58 11.67 15.58 19.50
C ALA A 58 12.44 14.69 20.49
N ARG A 59 13.73 14.40 20.22
CA ARG A 59 14.51 13.43 21.01
C ARG A 59 15.17 14.00 22.28
N SER A 60 15.07 15.29 22.56
CA SER A 60 15.81 15.84 23.72
C SER A 60 15.11 15.69 25.08
N LEU A 61 13.80 15.38 25.16
CA LEU A 61 13.07 15.42 26.45
C LEU A 61 11.96 14.37 26.63
N GLY A 62 11.70 13.49 25.65
CA GLY A 62 10.63 12.47 25.71
C GLY A 62 11.09 11.04 26.06
N ASP A 63 12.39 10.86 26.32
CA ASP A 63 13.01 9.56 26.59
C ASP A 63 12.47 8.94 27.89
N ILE A 64 11.70 7.84 27.75
CA ILE A 64 11.62 6.64 28.61
C ILE A 64 10.44 5.74 28.14
N ARG A 65 9.41 6.26 27.48
CA ARG A 65 8.28 5.41 27.05
C ARG A 65 8.59 4.69 25.72
N ALA A 66 8.44 3.37 25.72
CA ALA A 66 8.45 2.59 24.48
C ALA A 66 7.29 3.04 23.58
N SER A 67 7.55 3.21 22.28
CA SER A 67 6.51 3.52 21.29
C SER A 67 5.50 2.37 21.19
N VAL A 68 4.22 2.69 21.12
CA VAL A 68 3.15 1.68 21.01
C VAL A 68 2.35 1.86 19.72
N ILE A 69 1.74 0.78 19.25
CA ILE A 69 0.82 0.82 18.11
C ILE A 69 -0.48 1.50 18.56
N ARG A 70 -0.91 2.55 17.86
CA ARG A 70 -2.10 3.37 18.20
C ARG A 70 -3.27 3.19 17.26
N LEU A 71 -3.00 2.73 16.05
CA LEU A 71 -3.99 2.46 15.01
C LEU A 71 -3.40 1.46 14.01
N VAL A 72 -4.24 0.86 13.18
CA VAL A 72 -3.84 0.03 12.04
C VAL A 72 -4.28 0.74 10.76
N ALA A 73 -3.45 0.67 9.71
CA ALA A 73 -3.81 1.20 8.39
C ALA A 73 -4.27 0.07 7.47
N ASP A 74 -5.42 0.26 6.83
CA ASP A 74 -5.87 -0.53 5.69
C ASP A 74 -5.03 -0.22 4.43
N THR A 75 -5.01 -1.12 3.45
CA THR A 75 -4.16 -1.00 2.25
C THR A 75 -4.40 0.32 1.50
N PRO A 76 -5.65 0.73 1.17
CA PRO A 76 -5.87 1.99 0.47
C PRO A 76 -5.48 3.20 1.33
N ALA A 77 -5.77 3.17 2.63
CA ALA A 77 -5.45 4.27 3.54
C ALA A 77 -3.93 4.47 3.70
N LEU A 78 -3.18 3.38 3.85
CA LEU A 78 -1.73 3.39 3.90
C LEU A 78 -1.14 4.04 2.65
N LEU A 79 -1.57 3.59 1.48
CA LEU A 79 -1.10 4.12 0.19
C LEU A 79 -1.46 5.60 0.06
N TRP A 80 -2.71 5.98 0.36
CA TRP A 80 -3.13 7.38 0.25
C TRP A 80 -2.35 8.30 1.17
N TRP A 81 -2.06 7.87 2.39
CA TRP A 81 -1.24 8.67 3.30
C TRP A 81 0.21 8.78 2.82
N LEU A 82 0.80 7.68 2.33
CA LEU A 82 2.18 7.68 1.84
C LEU A 82 2.37 8.57 0.62
N TYR A 83 1.36 8.65 -0.25
CA TYR A 83 1.37 9.45 -1.48
C TYR A 83 0.70 10.83 -1.36
N ASP A 84 0.30 11.25 -0.15
CA ASP A 84 -0.41 12.51 0.09
C ASP A 84 -1.67 12.66 -0.80
N ASP A 85 -2.42 11.56 -0.95
CA ASP A 85 -3.59 11.46 -1.81
C ASP A 85 -4.84 12.01 -1.10
N ARG A 86 -5.57 12.90 -1.81
CA ARG A 86 -6.79 13.57 -1.30
C ARG A 86 -7.96 12.63 -1.02
N ARG A 87 -7.89 11.37 -1.43
CA ARG A 87 -8.90 10.36 -1.10
C ARG A 87 -8.81 9.91 0.35
N LEU A 88 -7.68 10.12 1.02
CA LEU A 88 -7.61 10.02 2.48
C LEU A 88 -8.46 11.13 3.09
N SER A 89 -9.37 10.77 3.97
CA SER A 89 -10.20 11.76 4.63
C SER A 89 -9.39 12.63 5.59
N ALA A 90 -9.93 13.81 5.92
CA ALA A 90 -9.32 14.69 6.89
C ALA A 90 -9.18 14.03 8.28
N ALA A 91 -10.17 13.24 8.71
CA ALA A 91 -10.14 12.54 9.99
C ALA A 91 -9.06 11.46 10.03
N ALA A 92 -8.93 10.66 8.96
CA ALA A 92 -7.89 9.65 8.83
C ALA A 92 -6.48 10.27 8.79
N ALA A 93 -6.30 11.31 7.97
CA ALA A 93 -5.04 12.04 7.89
C ALA A 93 -4.63 12.62 9.24
N TRP A 94 -5.57 13.29 9.93
CA TRP A 94 -5.33 13.85 11.26
C TRP A 94 -4.97 12.78 12.28
N ALA A 95 -5.66 11.65 12.30
CA ALA A 95 -5.37 10.55 13.23
C ALA A 95 -3.97 9.95 13.00
N MET A 96 -3.60 9.72 11.74
CA MET A 96 -2.26 9.22 11.39
C MET A 96 -1.17 10.24 11.74
N ASP A 97 -1.41 11.52 11.47
CA ASP A 97 -0.48 12.60 11.84
C ASP A 97 -0.32 12.74 13.34
N ALA A 98 -1.39 12.58 14.13
CA ALA A 98 -1.33 12.61 15.58
C ALA A 98 -0.45 11.48 16.16
N VAL A 99 -0.45 10.30 15.56
CA VAL A 99 0.44 9.18 15.95
C VAL A 99 1.90 9.53 15.69
N VAL A 100 2.20 10.17 14.55
CA VAL A 100 3.55 10.67 14.24
C VAL A 100 4.00 11.70 15.27
N GLN A 101 3.14 12.69 15.59
CA GLN A 101 3.46 13.73 16.59
C GLN A 101 3.68 13.14 17.98
N ALA A 102 2.94 12.09 18.35
CA ALA A 102 3.08 11.40 19.62
C ALA A 102 4.32 10.50 19.72
N CYS A 103 5.10 10.35 18.63
CA CYS A 103 6.19 9.39 18.49
C CYS A 103 5.74 7.93 18.72
N ASP A 104 4.50 7.62 18.38
CA ASP A 104 3.90 6.28 18.44
C ASP A 104 3.89 5.62 17.05
N GLN A 105 3.30 4.43 16.93
CA GLN A 105 3.36 3.61 15.72
C GLN A 105 2.00 3.38 15.05
N ILE A 106 2.04 3.30 13.72
CA ILE A 106 0.95 2.87 12.85
C ILE A 106 1.20 1.42 12.47
N GLY A 107 0.31 0.52 12.87
CA GLY A 107 0.36 -0.88 12.54
C GLY A 107 0.03 -1.14 11.08
N VAL A 108 0.82 -1.99 10.42
CA VAL A 108 0.56 -2.48 9.06
C VAL A 108 0.56 -4.01 9.11
N SER A 109 -0.57 -4.63 8.83
CA SER A 109 -0.64 -6.09 8.78
C SER A 109 0.18 -6.62 7.60
N THR A 110 0.95 -7.70 7.77
CA THR A 110 1.77 -8.28 6.68
C THR A 110 0.92 -8.64 5.44
N ILE A 111 -0.38 -8.93 5.61
CA ILE A 111 -1.28 -9.21 4.47
C ILE A 111 -1.39 -8.02 3.50
N VAL A 112 -1.20 -6.78 3.98
CA VAL A 112 -1.21 -5.56 3.16
C VAL A 112 -0.12 -5.63 2.10
N LEU A 113 1.06 -6.19 2.42
CA LEU A 113 2.15 -6.35 1.45
C LEU A 113 1.78 -7.34 0.35
N ALA A 114 1.15 -8.46 0.71
CA ALA A 114 0.66 -9.44 -0.24
C ALA A 114 -0.47 -8.87 -1.12
N GLU A 115 -1.36 -8.06 -0.54
CA GLU A 115 -2.40 -7.38 -1.31
C GLU A 115 -1.79 -6.35 -2.29
N ILE A 116 -0.80 -5.56 -1.85
CA ILE A 116 -0.11 -4.61 -2.73
C ILE A 116 0.56 -5.33 -3.90
N LEU A 117 1.25 -6.45 -3.65
CA LEU A 117 1.85 -7.28 -4.69
C LEU A 117 0.78 -7.76 -5.68
N PHE A 118 -0.29 -8.37 -5.19
CA PHE A 118 -1.37 -8.90 -6.02
C PHE A 118 -2.07 -7.80 -6.84
N LEU A 119 -2.24 -6.62 -6.26
CA LEU A 119 -2.77 -5.47 -7.00
C LEU A 119 -1.76 -5.02 -8.07
N GLY A 120 -0.47 -4.94 -7.77
CA GLY A 120 0.59 -4.64 -8.75
C GLY A 120 0.55 -5.59 -9.95
N GLU A 121 0.52 -6.90 -9.70
CA GLU A 121 0.44 -7.95 -10.73
C GLU A 121 -0.78 -7.80 -11.65
N ARG A 122 -1.87 -7.24 -11.13
CA ARG A 122 -3.11 -7.00 -11.88
C ARG A 122 -3.11 -5.66 -12.62
N GLY A 123 -2.01 -4.91 -12.62
CA GLY A 123 -2.01 -3.53 -13.09
C GLY A 123 -2.98 -2.68 -12.29
N ARG A 124 -3.04 -2.92 -10.96
CA ARG A 124 -3.84 -2.21 -9.95
C ARG A 124 -3.05 -1.53 -8.82
N LEU A 125 -1.70 -1.61 -8.78
CA LEU A 125 -0.79 -0.57 -8.21
C LEU A 125 0.49 -0.27 -9.04
N ASN A 126 1.11 0.90 -8.86
CA ASN A 126 2.43 1.20 -9.45
C ASN A 126 3.44 0.11 -9.08
N ASP A 127 4.35 -0.22 -9.99
CA ASP A 127 5.35 -1.28 -9.83
C ASP A 127 6.25 -1.03 -8.60
N ASP A 128 6.45 0.23 -8.22
CA ASP A 128 7.24 0.62 -7.05
C ASP A 128 6.46 0.65 -5.73
N ALA A 129 5.15 0.41 -5.72
CA ALA A 129 4.32 0.58 -4.53
C ALA A 129 4.71 -0.37 -3.40
N LEU A 130 5.01 -1.63 -3.73
CA LEU A 130 5.48 -2.62 -2.75
C LEU A 130 6.81 -2.19 -2.13
N VAL A 131 7.77 -1.80 -2.98
CA VAL A 131 9.10 -1.36 -2.55
C VAL A 131 8.99 -0.16 -1.62
N ARG A 132 8.19 0.85 -1.97
CA ARG A 132 8.00 2.04 -1.14
C ARG A 132 7.38 1.74 0.22
N VAL A 133 6.40 0.85 0.28
CA VAL A 133 5.78 0.46 1.55
C VAL A 133 6.78 -0.33 2.41
N ALA A 134 7.53 -1.26 1.82
CA ALA A 134 8.59 -1.99 2.51
C ALA A 134 9.65 -1.04 3.08
N GLU A 135 10.17 -0.11 2.28
CA GLU A 135 11.12 0.90 2.74
C GLU A 135 10.56 1.77 3.88
N ALA A 136 9.27 2.13 3.82
CA ALA A 136 8.62 2.93 4.85
C ALA A 136 8.50 2.19 6.19
N ILE A 137 8.32 0.85 6.16
CA ILE A 137 8.29 -0.06 7.31
C ILE A 137 9.69 -0.29 7.87
N GLU A 138 10.68 -0.53 7.01
CA GLU A 138 12.05 -0.88 7.40
C GLU A 138 12.86 0.32 7.92
N ARG A 139 12.42 1.54 7.59
CA ARG A 139 13.08 2.77 8.01
C ARG A 139 13.30 2.80 9.53
N PRO A 140 14.55 2.96 10.01
CA PRO A 140 14.86 2.98 11.44
C PRO A 140 14.09 4.04 12.22
N GLY A 141 13.18 3.58 13.07
CA GLY A 141 12.23 4.40 13.80
C GLY A 141 11.30 5.23 12.91
N GLY A 142 10.94 4.70 11.75
CA GLY A 142 9.74 5.12 11.06
C GLY A 142 8.50 4.93 11.93
N VAL A 143 7.41 5.57 11.50
CA VAL A 143 6.11 5.45 12.18
C VAL A 143 5.46 4.08 11.95
N PHE A 144 5.77 3.41 10.84
CA PHE A 144 5.13 2.16 10.50
C PHE A 144 5.76 0.99 11.23
N ARG A 145 4.89 0.10 11.73
CA ARG A 145 5.29 -1.15 12.35
C ARG A 145 4.56 -2.30 11.69
N GLU A 146 5.32 -3.21 11.08
CA GLU A 146 4.74 -4.45 10.57
C GLU A 146 4.20 -5.31 11.72
N ILE A 147 3.00 -5.86 11.51
CA ILE A 147 2.34 -6.80 12.39
C ILE A 147 2.20 -8.14 11.64
N PRO A 148 3.01 -9.16 12.01
CA PRO A 148 2.90 -10.49 11.44
C PRO A 148 1.54 -11.12 11.71
N PHE A 149 0.89 -11.63 10.66
CA PHE A 149 -0.31 -12.45 10.83
C PHE A 149 0.08 -13.85 11.30
N ASP A 150 -0.28 -14.18 12.54
CA ASP A 150 -0.05 -15.48 13.15
C ASP A 150 -1.35 -16.13 13.66
N ARG A 151 -1.21 -17.31 14.28
CA ARG A 151 -2.34 -18.07 14.85
C ARG A 151 -3.17 -17.32 15.90
N HIS A 152 -2.63 -16.33 16.59
CA HIS A 152 -3.37 -15.54 17.59
C HIS A 152 -4.41 -14.65 16.91
N PHE A 153 -4.10 -14.13 15.72
CA PHE A 153 -5.02 -13.31 14.94
C PHE A 153 -6.17 -14.12 14.35
N VAL A 154 -6.00 -15.42 14.11
CA VAL A 154 -7.08 -16.31 13.66
C VAL A 154 -8.26 -16.31 14.65
N ARG A 155 -8.00 -16.22 15.96
CA ARG A 155 -9.05 -16.12 16.98
C ARG A 155 -9.79 -14.77 16.91
N SER A 156 -9.05 -13.68 16.76
CA SER A 156 -9.63 -12.34 16.57
C SER A 156 -10.47 -12.26 15.29
N MET A 157 -10.02 -12.94 14.24
CA MET A 157 -10.73 -13.03 12.95
C MET A 157 -12.03 -13.82 13.08
N ALA A 158 -12.06 -14.89 13.89
CA ALA A 158 -13.28 -15.66 14.15
C ALA A 158 -14.38 -14.84 14.86
N ALA A 159 -14.01 -13.75 15.53
CA ALA A 159 -14.96 -12.82 16.14
C ALA A 159 -15.57 -11.81 15.16
N ILE A 160 -15.11 -11.79 13.90
CA ILE A 160 -15.66 -10.97 12.83
C ILE A 160 -16.45 -11.89 11.90
N ALA A 161 -17.77 -11.67 11.79
CA ALA A 161 -18.59 -12.54 10.98
C ALA A 161 -18.19 -12.45 9.51
N ARG A 162 -18.12 -13.60 8.83
CA ARG A 162 -17.84 -13.66 7.38
C ARG A 162 -18.85 -12.87 6.56
N ALA A 163 -20.10 -12.79 7.02
CA ALA A 163 -21.14 -12.02 6.34
C ALA A 163 -20.86 -10.52 6.35
N ASP A 164 -20.18 -10.02 7.38
CA ASP A 164 -19.89 -8.59 7.54
C ASP A 164 -18.66 -8.18 6.71
N VAL A 165 -17.58 -8.97 6.73
CA VAL A 165 -16.35 -8.69 5.96
C VAL A 165 -15.98 -9.93 5.16
N PRO A 166 -16.48 -10.14 3.93
CA PRO A 166 -16.38 -11.42 3.21
C PRO A 166 -14.98 -11.75 2.69
N GLU A 167 -14.21 -10.73 2.32
CA GLU A 167 -12.87 -10.89 1.75
C GLU A 167 -11.85 -11.20 2.86
N LEU A 168 -10.94 -12.15 2.56
CA LEU A 168 -9.95 -12.60 3.53
C LEU A 168 -8.93 -11.51 3.91
N PRO A 169 -8.33 -10.75 2.96
CA PRO A 169 -7.38 -9.68 3.30
C PRO A 169 -7.99 -8.65 4.25
N ASP A 170 -9.17 -8.12 3.89
CA ASP A 170 -9.92 -7.15 4.69
C ASP A 170 -10.22 -7.68 6.10
N ARG A 171 -10.65 -8.94 6.20
CA ARG A 171 -10.96 -9.55 7.50
C ARG A 171 -9.71 -9.76 8.35
N ILE A 172 -8.57 -10.07 7.74
CA ILE A 172 -7.28 -10.16 8.44
C ILE A 172 -6.89 -8.78 8.98
N ILE A 173 -6.97 -7.73 8.17
CA ILE A 173 -6.64 -6.35 8.58
C ILE A 173 -7.56 -5.89 9.72
N ALA A 174 -8.86 -6.13 9.60
CA ALA A 174 -9.84 -5.83 10.63
C ALA A 174 -9.57 -6.62 11.94
N ALA A 175 -9.20 -7.90 11.83
CA ALA A 175 -8.80 -8.72 12.96
C ALA A 175 -7.51 -8.21 13.62
N THR A 176 -6.57 -7.68 12.84
CA THR A 176 -5.33 -7.07 13.36
C THR A 176 -5.65 -5.87 14.24
N ALA A 177 -6.49 -4.94 13.78
CA ALA A 177 -6.92 -3.79 14.58
C ALA A 177 -7.65 -4.20 15.86
N ARG A 178 -8.58 -5.17 15.73
CA ARG A 178 -9.33 -5.72 16.87
C ARG A 178 -8.42 -6.39 17.91
N HIS A 179 -7.45 -7.18 17.46
CA HIS A 179 -6.50 -7.87 18.34
C HIS A 179 -5.69 -6.88 19.19
N HIS A 180 -5.24 -5.79 18.57
CA HIS A 180 -4.50 -4.73 19.25
C HIS A 180 -5.39 -3.73 20.01
N GLN A 181 -6.72 -3.86 19.89
CA GLN A 181 -7.70 -2.96 20.50
C GLN A 181 -7.51 -1.49 20.09
N VAL A 182 -7.10 -1.27 18.84
CA VAL A 182 -6.86 0.05 18.26
C VAL A 182 -7.80 0.29 17.08
N PRO A 183 -8.11 1.55 16.72
CA PRO A 183 -8.90 1.85 15.55
C PRO A 183 -8.22 1.41 14.25
N LEU A 184 -9.01 0.98 13.29
CA LEU A 184 -8.61 0.75 11.90
C LEU A 184 -8.90 2.00 11.06
N ILE A 185 -7.90 2.49 10.33
CA ILE A 185 -8.10 3.52 9.30
C ILE A 185 -8.56 2.83 8.02
N THR A 186 -9.85 2.95 7.68
CA THR A 186 -10.41 2.30 6.49
C THR A 186 -11.59 3.07 5.91
N ARG A 187 -11.66 3.15 4.57
CA ARG A 187 -12.82 3.68 3.84
C ARG A 187 -13.93 2.65 3.70
N ASP A 188 -13.62 1.37 3.88
CA ASP A 188 -14.51 0.27 3.55
C ASP A 188 -15.78 0.32 4.40
N ALA A 189 -16.93 0.47 3.73
CA ALA A 189 -18.20 0.62 4.42
C ALA A 189 -18.64 -0.65 5.16
N ARG A 190 -18.24 -1.83 4.68
CA ARG A 190 -18.56 -3.12 5.31
C ARG A 190 -17.76 -3.28 6.60
N ILE A 191 -16.46 -2.98 6.58
CA ILE A 191 -15.62 -3.03 7.79
C ILE A 191 -16.14 -2.03 8.84
N ARG A 192 -16.48 -0.80 8.44
CA ARG A 192 -17.06 0.19 9.37
C ARG A 192 -18.40 -0.25 9.97
N ALA A 193 -19.17 -1.08 9.26
CA ALA A 193 -20.42 -1.63 9.76
C ALA A 193 -20.24 -2.92 10.60
N SER A 194 -19.07 -3.55 10.56
CA SER A 194 -18.79 -4.87 11.18
C SER A 194 -18.57 -4.85 12.70
N GLY A 195 -18.74 -3.70 13.35
CA GLY A 195 -18.49 -3.53 14.79
C GLY A 195 -17.01 -3.41 15.18
N VAL A 196 -16.11 -3.33 14.20
CA VAL A 196 -14.71 -2.96 14.41
C VAL A 196 -14.63 -1.43 14.61
N THR A 197 -13.82 -0.98 15.58
CA THR A 197 -13.58 0.45 15.77
C THR A 197 -12.81 1.00 14.57
N THR A 198 -13.38 1.96 13.85
CA THR A 198 -12.79 2.52 12.63
C THR A 198 -12.72 4.05 12.67
N ILE A 199 -11.77 4.63 11.93
CA ILE A 199 -11.71 6.06 11.62
C ILE A 199 -11.71 6.23 10.11
N TRP A 200 -12.57 7.12 9.62
CA TRP A 200 -12.63 7.59 8.24
C TRP A 200 -13.21 9.00 8.21
#